data_AF-A0A1M6CDP5-F1
#
_entry.id   AF-A0A1M6CDP5-F1
#
_cell.length_a   1.000
_cell.length_b   1.000
_cell.length_c   1.000
_cell.angle_alpha   90.00
_cell.angle_beta   90.00
_cell.angle_gamma   90.00
#
_symmetry.space_group_name_H-M   'P 1'
#
loop_
_entity.id
_entity.type
_entity.pdbx_description
1 polymer ?
#
loop_
_entity_poly.entity_id
_entity_poly.type
_entity_poly.pdbx_seq_one_letter_code
_entity_poly.pdbx_strand_id
1 'polypeptide(L)'
;MIINHNMNAMNAHRNMTMNTVKSGKTMEKLSSGLRINKSGDDAAGLAISEKMRGQIRGLDQASRNAQDAISLIQTAEGALGETHAIIQRMRELSVQAVNDTYTTKDREEIQKEIDQLVSEVDRIGNTTEFNNIKLLNSGGENNEIAKNILKGLKEGWLEMSEKRIETQYGLVGKGTTSLKVVLNSGTPYGELAHVGGTSSVLELHIDMSDFAPSTGVDGTNNLGKLYNDRIIAHEMTHAIMDDALGASKMNAMPTWFVEGSAEFIAGADERVKNLISNGTGADAGKVTDLINRASALLNGVAWSGDDKDYAAGYIIVKYMSSKLNAANNMAGLMSEIKNYAGADVAKALNAALGIHGTTNNINSIADLKTKFDADANGFIGGLNFDWLAIDEADVGAIGGSDVGGAPMKAEDVLNEADAADKTDGQPMQKFNVIWPAEDSFSPSQLIMSIGANFG
;
A
#
# COMPACT_ATOMS: atom_id res chain seq x y z
N MET A 1 -28.28 4.05 99.30
CA MET A 1 -28.45 2.78 98.56
C MET A 1 -29.62 2.98 97.62
N ILE A 2 -29.41 2.91 96.32
CA ILE A 2 -30.48 3.09 95.31
C ILE A 2 -30.75 1.71 94.71
N ILE A 3 -31.99 1.21 94.79
CA ILE A 3 -32.33 -0.17 94.40
C ILE A 3 -32.66 -0.30 92.91
N ASN A 4 -33.16 0.77 92.28
CA ASN A 4 -33.64 0.75 90.89
C ASN A 4 -32.51 0.65 89.84
N HIS A 5 -31.27 0.95 90.19
CA HIS A 5 -30.12 0.89 89.28
C HIS A 5 -28.88 0.39 90.01
N ASN A 6 -28.28 -0.69 89.50
CA ASN A 6 -27.06 -1.28 90.06
C ASN A 6 -25.87 -1.02 89.14
N MET A 7 -25.12 0.05 89.43
CA MET A 7 -23.98 0.49 88.63
C MET A 7 -22.83 -0.53 88.63
N ASN A 8 -22.62 -1.26 89.73
CA ASN A 8 -21.58 -2.29 89.80
C ASN A 8 -21.91 -3.49 88.91
N ALA A 9 -23.16 -3.93 88.90
CA ALA A 9 -23.63 -4.97 87.98
C ALA A 9 -23.52 -4.53 86.51
N MET A 10 -23.89 -3.28 86.20
CA MET A 10 -23.74 -2.72 84.84
C MET A 10 -22.27 -2.63 84.39
N ASN A 11 -21.36 -2.28 85.30
CA ASN A 11 -19.92 -2.25 85.00
C ASN A 11 -19.34 -3.67 84.78
N ALA A 12 -19.70 -4.62 85.66
CA ALA A 12 -19.31 -6.02 85.50
C ALA A 12 -19.83 -6.62 84.17
N HIS A 13 -21.10 -6.35 83.83
CA HIS A 13 -21.69 -6.75 82.56
C HIS A 13 -20.95 -6.13 81.36
N ARG A 14 -20.65 -4.83 81.40
CA ARG A 14 -19.86 -4.14 80.35
C ARG A 14 -18.50 -4.81 80.14
N ASN A 15 -17.77 -5.15 81.21
CA ASN A 15 -16.48 -5.82 81.11
C ASN A 15 -16.61 -7.25 80.56
N MET A 16 -17.63 -8.00 80.98
CA MET A 16 -17.93 -9.34 80.44
C MET A 16 -18.24 -9.29 78.94
N THR A 17 -19.07 -8.34 78.48
CA THR A 17 -19.37 -8.13 77.06
C THR A 17 -18.08 -7.84 76.28
N MET A 18 -17.22 -6.95 76.78
CA MET A 18 -15.94 -6.64 76.13
C MET A 18 -15.01 -7.86 76.04
N ASN A 19 -14.94 -8.69 77.09
CA ASN A 19 -14.13 -9.91 77.08
C ASN A 19 -14.68 -10.97 76.11
N THR A 20 -16.01 -11.12 76.04
CA THR A 20 -16.67 -12.03 75.10
C THR A 20 -16.37 -11.63 73.66
N VAL A 21 -16.45 -10.33 73.34
CA VAL A 21 -16.08 -9.79 72.01
C VAL A 21 -14.61 -10.04 71.69
N LYS A 22 -13.69 -9.83 72.66
CA LYS A 22 -12.26 -10.10 72.46
C LYS A 22 -11.98 -11.58 72.22
N SER A 23 -12.60 -12.47 73.01
CA SER A 23 -12.46 -13.93 72.85
C SER A 23 -12.97 -14.37 71.48
N GLY A 24 -14.13 -13.85 71.05
CA GLY A 24 -14.67 -14.10 69.71
C GLY A 24 -13.72 -13.66 68.59
N LYS A 25 -13.10 -12.47 68.69
CA LYS A 25 -12.08 -12.01 67.73
C LYS A 25 -10.84 -12.90 67.71
N THR A 26 -10.38 -13.40 68.86
CA THR A 26 -9.23 -14.33 68.91
C THR A 26 -9.58 -15.67 68.28
N MET A 27 -10.78 -16.19 68.54
CA MET A 27 -11.28 -17.42 67.89
C MET A 27 -11.40 -17.25 66.36
N GLU A 28 -11.88 -16.09 65.89
CA GLU A 28 -11.94 -15.75 64.45
C GLU A 28 -10.56 -15.84 63.80
N LYS A 29 -9.53 -15.23 64.40
CA LYS A 29 -8.14 -15.28 63.90
C LYS A 29 -7.52 -16.68 63.97
N LEU A 30 -7.82 -17.43 65.04
CA LEU A 30 -7.34 -18.80 65.17
C LEU A 30 -7.96 -19.71 64.10
N SER A 31 -9.25 -19.53 63.82
CA SER A 31 -9.97 -20.33 62.82
C SER A 31 -9.55 -20.02 61.38
N SER A 32 -9.24 -18.75 61.07
CA SER A 32 -8.82 -18.35 59.72
C SER A 32 -7.33 -18.57 59.46
N GLY A 33 -6.52 -18.65 60.51
CA GLY A 33 -5.06 -18.65 60.42
C GLY A 33 -4.46 -17.31 59.99
N LEU A 34 -5.27 -16.25 59.87
CA LEU A 34 -4.85 -14.92 59.44
C LEU A 34 -4.89 -13.93 60.59
N ARG A 35 -3.84 -13.12 60.72
CA ARG A 35 -3.73 -12.05 61.73
C ARG A 35 -4.73 -10.90 61.48
N ILE A 36 -5.05 -10.62 60.20
CA ILE A 36 -5.92 -9.55 59.74
C ILE A 36 -7.08 -10.19 58.95
N ASN A 37 -8.29 -10.19 59.52
CA ASN A 37 -9.48 -10.76 58.87
C ASN A 37 -10.43 -9.70 58.31
N LYS A 38 -10.40 -8.48 58.86
CA LYS A 38 -11.26 -7.36 58.48
C LYS A 38 -10.45 -6.06 58.43
N SER A 39 -10.93 -5.08 57.66
CA SER A 39 -10.32 -3.74 57.54
C SER A 39 -10.18 -3.01 58.89
N GLY A 40 -11.05 -3.32 59.86
CA GLY A 40 -10.99 -2.76 61.21
C GLY A 40 -9.89 -3.34 62.12
N ASP A 41 -9.20 -4.41 61.71
CA ASP A 41 -8.07 -4.97 62.48
C ASP A 41 -6.75 -4.25 62.17
N ASP A 42 -6.48 -3.95 60.90
CA ASP A 42 -5.29 -3.22 60.40
C ASP A 42 -5.52 -2.80 58.94
N ALA A 43 -6.03 -1.59 58.71
CA ALA A 43 -6.40 -1.13 57.37
C ALA A 43 -5.19 -1.00 56.42
N ALA A 44 -4.06 -0.49 56.92
CA ALA A 44 -2.82 -0.35 56.14
C ALA A 44 -2.20 -1.72 55.85
N GLY A 45 -2.15 -2.62 56.84
CA GLY A 45 -1.66 -3.98 56.67
C GLY A 45 -2.52 -4.79 55.70
N LEU A 46 -3.86 -4.63 55.73
CA LEU A 46 -4.76 -5.25 54.76
C LEU A 46 -4.47 -4.76 53.34
N ALA A 47 -4.37 -3.45 53.12
CA ALA A 47 -4.09 -2.86 51.81
C ALA A 47 -2.73 -3.34 51.24
N ILE A 48 -1.67 -3.38 52.05
CA ILE A 48 -0.36 -3.91 51.63
C ILE A 48 -0.47 -5.41 51.34
N SER A 49 -1.18 -6.19 52.17
CA SER A 49 -1.34 -7.62 51.96
C SER A 49 -2.11 -7.96 50.68
N GLU A 50 -3.14 -7.19 50.33
CA GLU A 50 -3.89 -7.34 49.07
C GLU A 50 -3.03 -6.93 47.86
N LYS A 51 -2.23 -5.86 48.00
CA LYS A 51 -1.23 -5.50 46.98
C LYS A 51 -0.23 -6.64 46.75
N MET A 52 0.31 -7.24 47.82
CA MET A 52 1.23 -8.36 47.71
C MET A 52 0.56 -9.61 47.12
N ARG A 53 -0.70 -9.91 47.49
CA ARG A 53 -1.48 -11.00 46.86
C ARG A 53 -1.70 -10.76 45.36
N GLY A 54 -1.94 -9.52 44.96
CA GLY A 54 -2.02 -9.13 43.54
C GLY A 54 -0.69 -9.34 42.83
N GLN A 55 0.42 -8.88 43.43
CA GLN A 55 1.76 -9.05 42.88
C GLN A 55 2.16 -10.54 42.76
N ILE A 56 1.89 -11.37 43.78
CA ILE A 56 2.18 -12.81 43.74
C ILE A 56 1.42 -13.47 42.59
N ARG A 57 0.10 -13.23 42.47
CA ARG A 57 -0.69 -13.79 41.36
C ARG A 57 -0.19 -13.32 39.99
N GLY A 58 0.23 -12.05 39.90
CA GLY A 58 0.82 -11.50 38.68
C GLY A 58 2.17 -12.14 38.34
N LEU A 59 3.03 -12.37 39.34
CA LEU A 59 4.31 -13.06 39.16
C LEU A 59 4.12 -14.53 38.78
N ASP A 60 3.15 -15.23 39.37
CA ASP A 60 2.81 -16.61 38.99
C ASP A 60 2.37 -16.70 37.52
N GLN A 61 1.55 -15.74 37.06
CA GLN A 61 1.17 -15.67 35.65
C GLN A 61 2.36 -15.30 34.76
N ALA A 62 3.20 -14.35 35.17
CA ALA A 62 4.42 -13.99 34.43
C ALA A 62 5.37 -15.18 34.29
N SER A 63 5.50 -16.02 35.34
CA SER A 63 6.29 -17.24 35.29
C SER A 63 5.73 -18.25 34.27
N ARG A 64 4.41 -18.40 34.17
CA ARG A 64 3.79 -19.24 33.14
C ARG A 64 4.03 -18.67 31.73
N ASN A 65 3.81 -17.37 31.54
CA ASN A 65 4.08 -16.71 30.26
C ASN A 65 5.55 -16.84 29.83
N ALA A 66 6.50 -16.81 30.78
CA ALA A 66 7.91 -17.04 30.50
C ALA A 66 8.20 -18.48 30.04
N GLN A 67 7.50 -19.48 30.59
CA GLN A 67 7.60 -20.87 30.12
C GLN A 67 7.03 -21.04 28.71
N ASP A 68 5.94 -20.36 28.38
CA ASP A 68 5.38 -20.33 27.02
C ASP A 68 6.38 -19.69 26.04
N ALA A 69 7.03 -18.60 26.44
CA ALA A 69 8.07 -17.94 25.63
C ALA A 69 9.29 -18.84 25.40
N ILE A 70 9.73 -19.59 26.41
CA ILE A 70 10.79 -20.59 26.25
C ILE A 70 10.38 -21.65 25.22
N SER A 71 9.13 -22.13 25.30
CA SER A 71 8.60 -23.15 24.38
C SER A 71 8.54 -22.63 22.93
N LEU A 72 8.15 -21.36 22.75
CA LEU A 72 8.16 -20.68 21.45
C LEU A 72 9.58 -20.59 20.88
N ILE A 73 10.55 -20.13 21.68
CA ILE A 73 11.96 -20.00 21.26
C ILE A 73 12.53 -21.37 20.87
N GLN A 74 12.27 -22.42 21.66
CA GLN A 74 12.73 -23.77 21.36
C GLN A 74 12.14 -24.32 20.06
N THR A 75 10.88 -23.98 19.74
CA THR A 75 10.25 -24.37 18.48
C THR A 75 10.94 -23.69 17.30
N ALA A 76 11.24 -22.39 17.41
CA ALA A 76 12.00 -21.66 16.40
C ALA A 76 13.44 -22.19 16.25
N GLU A 77 14.13 -22.48 17.36
CA GLU A 77 15.48 -23.04 17.37
C GLU A 77 15.54 -24.42 16.71
N GLY A 78 14.56 -25.29 16.97
CA GLY A 78 14.46 -26.60 16.30
C GLY A 78 14.32 -26.47 14.79
N ALA A 79 13.44 -25.56 14.32
CA ALA A 79 13.26 -25.29 12.90
C ALA A 79 14.54 -24.72 12.25
N LEU A 80 15.23 -23.80 12.92
CA LEU A 80 16.52 -23.26 12.44
C LEU A 80 17.64 -24.32 12.43
N GLY A 81 17.58 -25.30 13.34
CA GLY A 81 18.48 -26.45 13.35
C GLY A 81 18.38 -27.27 12.06
N GLU A 82 17.16 -27.55 11.59
CA GLU A 82 16.94 -28.23 10.31
C GLU A 82 17.37 -27.38 9.12
N THR A 83 17.03 -26.08 9.11
CA THR A 83 17.50 -25.14 8.08
C THR A 83 19.02 -25.13 7.99
N HIS A 84 19.72 -25.13 9.12
CA HIS A 84 21.18 -25.20 9.14
C HIS A 84 21.70 -26.51 8.54
N ALA A 85 21.10 -27.66 8.87
CA ALA A 85 21.48 -28.95 8.29
C ALA A 85 21.30 -28.97 6.76
N ILE A 86 20.19 -28.43 6.26
CA ILE A 86 19.90 -28.30 4.83
C ILE A 86 20.94 -27.42 4.13
N ILE A 87 21.28 -26.26 4.70
CA ILE A 87 22.28 -25.35 4.12
C ILE A 87 23.66 -26.01 4.06
N GLN A 88 24.04 -26.78 5.08
CA GLN A 88 25.30 -27.54 5.03
C GLN A 88 25.27 -28.57 3.89
N ARG A 89 24.14 -29.27 3.68
CA ARG A 89 23.99 -30.19 2.54
C ARG A 89 24.09 -29.47 1.20
N MET A 90 23.43 -28.33 1.03
CA MET A 90 23.53 -27.50 -0.18
C MET A 90 24.98 -27.08 -0.44
N ARG A 91 25.74 -26.75 0.61
CA ARG A 91 27.16 -26.41 0.50
C ARG A 91 28.00 -27.61 0.03
N GLU A 92 27.77 -28.80 0.58
CA GLU A 92 28.42 -30.03 0.14
C GLU A 92 28.17 -30.28 -1.36
N LEU A 93 26.92 -30.18 -1.79
CA LEU A 93 26.51 -30.33 -3.18
C LEU A 93 27.16 -29.29 -4.10
N SER A 94 27.24 -28.04 -3.65
CA SER A 94 27.89 -26.95 -4.38
C SER A 94 29.38 -27.23 -4.58
N VAL A 95 30.08 -27.69 -3.53
CA VAL A 95 31.50 -28.07 -3.62
C VAL A 95 31.68 -29.30 -4.52
N GLN A 96 30.75 -30.27 -4.46
CA GLN A 96 30.76 -31.45 -5.33
C GLN A 96 30.58 -31.07 -6.81
N ALA A 97 29.66 -30.15 -7.11
CA ALA A 97 29.36 -29.68 -8.46
C ALA A 97 30.52 -28.90 -9.11
N VAL A 98 31.42 -28.30 -8.33
CA VAL A 98 32.60 -27.58 -8.82
C VAL A 98 33.66 -28.52 -9.40
N ASN A 99 33.63 -29.83 -9.06
CA ASN A 99 34.64 -30.76 -9.55
C ASN A 99 34.46 -31.06 -11.05
N ASP A 100 35.53 -30.84 -11.84
CA ASP A 100 35.56 -31.00 -13.29
C ASP A 100 35.40 -32.46 -13.77
N THR A 101 35.44 -33.44 -12.87
CA THR A 101 35.16 -34.84 -13.21
C THR A 101 33.67 -35.14 -13.41
N TYR A 102 32.75 -34.26 -12.98
CA TYR A 102 31.32 -34.43 -13.19
C TYR A 102 30.87 -33.90 -14.55
N THR A 103 30.05 -34.68 -15.25
CA THR A 103 29.47 -34.26 -16.53
C THR A 103 28.38 -33.21 -16.32
N THR A 104 27.98 -32.50 -17.38
CA THR A 104 26.86 -31.55 -17.34
C THR A 104 25.58 -32.19 -16.80
N LYS A 105 25.30 -33.43 -17.21
CA LYS A 105 24.12 -34.17 -16.73
C LYS A 105 24.18 -34.46 -15.23
N ASP A 106 25.35 -34.76 -14.69
CA ASP A 106 25.49 -35.00 -13.25
C ASP A 106 25.28 -33.71 -12.45
N ARG A 107 25.75 -32.56 -12.99
CA ARG A 107 25.52 -31.24 -12.39
C ARG A 107 24.04 -30.84 -12.43
N GLU A 108 23.30 -31.25 -13.46
CA GLU A 108 21.84 -31.05 -13.54
C GLU A 108 21.09 -31.86 -12.45
N GLU A 109 21.50 -33.08 -12.15
CA GLU A 109 20.89 -33.86 -11.06
C GLU A 109 21.23 -33.27 -9.67
N ILE A 110 22.46 -32.75 -9.48
CA ILE A 110 22.82 -32.01 -8.26
C ILE A 110 21.96 -30.75 -8.11
N GLN A 111 21.71 -30.00 -9.20
CA GLN A 111 20.87 -28.82 -9.17
C GLN A 111 19.44 -29.14 -8.73
N LYS A 112 18.86 -30.26 -9.19
CA LYS A 112 17.52 -30.69 -8.75
C LYS A 112 17.47 -30.97 -7.25
N GLU A 113 18.52 -31.57 -6.67
CA GLU A 113 18.61 -31.77 -5.21
C GLU A 113 18.68 -30.42 -4.48
N ILE A 114 19.50 -29.47 -4.98
CA ILE A 114 19.57 -28.11 -4.44
C ILE A 114 18.20 -27.41 -4.49
N ASP A 115 17.47 -27.50 -5.61
CA ASP A 115 16.16 -26.88 -5.77
C ASP A 115 15.13 -27.45 -4.77
N GLN A 116 15.17 -28.77 -4.53
CA GLN A 116 14.34 -29.39 -3.49
C GLN A 116 14.70 -28.93 -2.08
N LEU A 117 16.00 -28.79 -1.79
CA LEU A 117 16.49 -28.29 -0.51
C LEU A 117 16.09 -26.82 -0.28
N VAL A 118 16.13 -25.98 -1.31
CA VAL A 118 15.62 -24.59 -1.25
C VAL A 118 14.12 -24.59 -0.95
N SER A 119 13.33 -25.38 -1.68
CA SER A 119 11.89 -25.49 -1.44
C SER A 119 11.57 -25.97 -0.01
N GLU A 120 12.41 -26.83 0.56
CA GLU A 120 12.22 -27.32 1.92
C GLU A 120 12.57 -26.25 2.96
N VAL A 121 13.62 -25.44 2.74
CA VAL A 121 13.93 -24.26 3.58
C VAL A 121 12.77 -23.26 3.56
N ASP A 122 12.22 -22.95 2.39
CA ASP A 122 11.06 -22.08 2.26
C ASP A 122 9.84 -22.65 2.98
N ARG A 123 9.60 -23.97 2.87
CA ARG A 123 8.53 -24.65 3.58
C ARG A 123 8.71 -24.53 5.10
N ILE A 124 9.92 -24.77 5.63
CA ILE A 124 10.21 -24.61 7.06
C ILE A 124 9.95 -23.16 7.50
N GLY A 125 10.42 -22.18 6.74
CA GLY A 125 10.19 -20.76 7.02
C GLY A 125 8.70 -20.39 7.09
N ASN A 126 7.91 -20.88 6.13
CA ASN A 126 6.48 -20.56 5.97
C ASN A 126 5.54 -21.35 6.88
N THR A 127 5.92 -22.56 7.28
CA THR A 127 5.03 -23.47 8.02
C THR A 127 5.31 -23.52 9.52
N THR A 128 6.50 -23.11 9.98
CA THR A 128 6.85 -23.12 11.41
C THR A 128 5.99 -22.14 12.21
N GLU A 129 5.20 -22.68 13.12
CA GLU A 129 4.28 -21.91 13.95
C GLU A 129 4.21 -22.41 15.39
N PHE A 130 3.87 -21.51 16.31
CA PHE A 130 3.55 -21.83 17.70
C PHE A 130 2.22 -21.17 18.05
N ASN A 131 1.22 -21.96 18.44
CA ASN A 131 -0.12 -21.46 18.76
C ASN A 131 -0.71 -20.57 17.64
N ASN A 132 -0.62 -21.04 16.38
CA ASN A 132 -1.01 -20.32 15.16
C ASN A 132 -0.21 -19.03 14.84
N ILE A 133 0.89 -18.76 15.56
CA ILE A 133 1.78 -17.63 15.28
C ILE A 133 2.96 -18.13 14.43
N LYS A 134 3.12 -17.59 13.21
CA LYS A 134 4.30 -17.86 12.36
C LYS A 134 5.56 -17.31 13.00
N LEU A 135 6.63 -18.11 13.06
CA LEU A 135 7.85 -17.76 13.80
C LEU A 135 9.01 -17.26 12.92
N LEU A 136 9.20 -17.86 11.74
CA LEU A 136 10.39 -17.63 10.91
C LEU A 136 10.10 -16.80 9.66
N ASN A 137 8.86 -16.81 9.19
CA ASN A 137 8.36 -15.87 8.19
C ASN A 137 7.18 -15.08 8.78
N SER A 138 7.48 -14.20 9.73
CA SER A 138 6.51 -13.26 10.28
C SER A 138 6.64 -11.87 9.65
N GLY A 139 6.84 -11.78 8.32
CA GLY A 139 6.63 -10.58 7.50
C GLY A 139 7.03 -9.21 8.08
N GLY A 140 8.11 -9.10 8.88
CA GLY A 140 8.35 -7.93 9.72
C GLY A 140 8.59 -6.63 8.95
N GLU A 141 9.27 -6.70 7.81
CA GLU A 141 9.55 -5.54 6.95
C GLU A 141 8.44 -5.31 5.91
N ASN A 142 7.91 -6.39 5.35
CA ASN A 142 6.82 -6.35 4.36
C ASN A 142 5.51 -5.80 4.93
N ASN A 143 5.33 -5.86 6.25
CA ASN A 143 4.09 -5.50 6.90
C ASN A 143 4.01 -4.00 7.27
N GLU A 144 5.13 -3.34 7.58
CA GLU A 144 5.10 -1.88 7.73
C GLU A 144 4.89 -1.19 6.38
N ILE A 145 5.56 -1.68 5.33
CA ILE A 145 5.38 -1.20 3.96
C ILE A 145 3.93 -1.43 3.52
N ALA A 146 3.41 -2.66 3.64
CA ALA A 146 2.02 -2.95 3.32
C ALA A 146 1.03 -2.10 4.11
N LYS A 147 1.25 -1.89 5.41
CA LYS A 147 0.40 -1.02 6.23
C LYS A 147 0.41 0.42 5.74
N ASN A 148 1.57 0.97 5.39
CA ASN A 148 1.68 2.34 4.91
C ASN A 148 1.00 2.50 3.54
N ILE A 149 1.17 1.53 2.64
CA ILE A 149 0.46 1.50 1.36
C ILE A 149 -1.05 1.40 1.57
N LEU A 150 -1.52 0.45 2.38
CA LEU A 150 -2.94 0.28 2.70
C LEU A 150 -3.52 1.52 3.38
N LYS A 151 -2.75 2.17 4.24
CA LYS A 151 -3.14 3.43 4.87
C LYS A 151 -3.32 4.51 3.82
N GLY A 152 -2.35 4.75 2.93
CA GLY A 152 -2.46 5.73 1.85
C GLY A 152 -3.66 5.47 0.92
N LEU A 153 -3.85 4.21 0.51
CA LEU A 153 -5.00 3.78 -0.30
C LEU A 153 -6.34 4.02 0.38
N LYS A 154 -6.45 3.72 1.69
CA LYS A 154 -7.67 3.90 2.49
C LYS A 154 -7.95 5.35 2.86
N GLU A 155 -6.89 6.13 3.10
CA GLU A 155 -7.02 7.51 3.59
C GLU A 155 -7.20 8.54 2.48
N GLY A 156 -6.81 8.24 1.23
CA GLY A 156 -7.06 9.19 0.14
C GLY A 156 -6.67 8.77 -1.28
N TRP A 157 -5.61 7.98 -1.52
CA TRP A 157 -5.05 7.81 -2.87
C TRP A 157 -6.09 7.31 -3.90
N LEU A 158 -6.96 6.38 -3.51
CA LEU A 158 -8.01 5.87 -4.39
C LEU A 158 -9.11 6.90 -4.67
N GLU A 159 -9.60 7.59 -3.63
CA GLU A 159 -10.67 8.59 -3.74
C GLU A 159 -10.22 9.82 -4.54
N MET A 160 -9.03 10.33 -4.24
CA MET A 160 -8.45 11.48 -4.96
C MET A 160 -8.23 11.15 -6.44
N SER A 161 -7.77 9.93 -6.74
CA SER A 161 -7.61 9.45 -8.12
C SER A 161 -8.95 9.39 -8.84
N GLU A 162 -9.98 8.80 -8.23
CA GLU A 162 -11.35 8.73 -8.77
C GLU A 162 -11.88 10.13 -9.11
N LYS A 163 -11.74 11.07 -8.17
CA LYS A 163 -12.17 12.47 -8.34
C LYS A 163 -11.43 13.21 -9.44
N ARG A 164 -10.11 13.01 -9.51
CA ARG A 164 -9.26 13.65 -10.52
C ARG A 164 -9.63 13.17 -11.92
N ILE A 165 -9.82 11.86 -12.08
CA ILE A 165 -10.22 11.25 -13.36
C ILE A 165 -11.64 11.71 -13.76
N GLU A 166 -12.58 11.78 -12.80
CA GLU A 166 -13.91 12.34 -13.04
C GLU A 166 -13.83 13.81 -13.52
N THR A 167 -13.04 14.63 -12.84
CA THR A 167 -12.93 16.07 -13.16
C THR A 167 -12.27 16.32 -14.51
N GLN A 168 -11.21 15.59 -14.83
CA GLN A 168 -10.36 15.87 -15.98
C GLN A 168 -10.80 15.10 -17.24
N TYR A 169 -11.30 13.88 -17.08
CA TYR A 169 -11.75 13.01 -18.17
C TYR A 169 -13.27 12.78 -18.20
N GLY A 170 -14.03 13.22 -17.19
CA GLY A 170 -15.48 12.96 -17.16
C GLY A 170 -15.84 11.48 -17.04
N LEU A 171 -14.85 10.63 -16.71
CA LEU A 171 -15.03 9.19 -16.58
C LEU A 171 -15.32 8.84 -15.13
N VAL A 172 -16.31 7.98 -14.95
CA VAL A 172 -16.81 7.54 -13.65
C VAL A 172 -17.11 6.05 -13.78
N GLY A 173 -16.71 5.27 -12.77
CA GLY A 173 -17.02 3.84 -12.70
C GLY A 173 -18.53 3.59 -12.74
N LYS A 174 -18.93 2.41 -13.22
CA LYS A 174 -20.32 1.96 -13.36
C LYS A 174 -21.01 1.69 -12.04
N GLY A 175 -20.26 1.49 -10.94
CA GLY A 175 -20.84 1.17 -9.62
C GLY A 175 -21.08 -0.31 -9.37
N THR A 176 -20.74 -1.20 -10.32
CA THR A 176 -20.98 -2.65 -10.21
C THR A 176 -19.71 -3.49 -10.14
N THR A 177 -18.55 -2.89 -10.42
CA THR A 177 -17.26 -3.56 -10.52
C THR A 177 -16.54 -3.50 -9.18
N SER A 178 -15.89 -4.60 -8.79
CA SER A 178 -15.04 -4.61 -7.61
C SER A 178 -13.60 -4.31 -7.98
N LEU A 179 -12.89 -3.56 -7.13
CA LEU A 179 -11.45 -3.33 -7.23
C LEU A 179 -10.75 -4.09 -6.10
N LYS A 180 -10.04 -5.17 -6.43
CA LYS A 180 -9.28 -5.96 -5.46
C LYS A 180 -7.85 -5.44 -5.39
N VAL A 181 -7.43 -5.02 -4.19
CA VAL A 181 -6.05 -4.62 -3.94
C VAL A 181 -5.22 -5.87 -3.67
N VAL A 182 -4.13 -6.03 -4.41
CA VAL A 182 -3.20 -7.16 -4.32
C VAL A 182 -1.80 -6.61 -4.04
N LEU A 183 -1.28 -6.91 -2.85
CA LEU A 183 0.09 -6.56 -2.49
C LEU A 183 1.00 -7.75 -2.77
N ASN A 184 2.00 -7.53 -3.61
CA ASN A 184 2.98 -8.54 -4.00
C ASN A 184 4.37 -8.17 -3.44
N SER A 185 5.23 -9.15 -3.23
CA SER A 185 6.65 -8.94 -2.98
C SER A 185 7.44 -9.47 -4.18
N GLY A 186 7.88 -8.59 -5.07
CA GLY A 186 8.66 -8.94 -6.26
C GLY A 186 10.15 -8.65 -6.11
N THR A 187 10.87 -8.75 -7.24
CA THR A 187 12.29 -8.37 -7.32
C THR A 187 12.42 -6.85 -7.37
N PRO A 188 13.34 -6.24 -6.59
CA PRO A 188 13.56 -4.80 -6.66
C PRO A 188 13.86 -4.30 -8.08
N TYR A 189 13.43 -3.07 -8.37
CA TYR A 189 13.50 -2.34 -9.64
C TYR A 189 12.62 -2.91 -10.77
N GLY A 190 11.49 -3.53 -10.42
CA GLY A 190 10.47 -4.04 -11.32
C GLY A 190 9.34 -3.05 -11.61
N GLU A 191 8.19 -3.60 -11.99
CA GLU A 191 6.95 -2.85 -12.19
C GLU A 191 6.36 -2.44 -10.83
N LEU A 192 6.23 -1.13 -10.60
CA LEU A 192 5.79 -0.56 -9.31
C LEU A 192 4.35 -0.95 -8.96
N ALA A 193 3.45 -0.86 -9.94
CA ALA A 193 2.06 -1.23 -9.82
C ALA A 193 1.47 -1.47 -11.22
N HIS A 194 0.37 -2.22 -11.31
CA HIS A 194 -0.44 -2.35 -12.52
C HIS A 194 -1.90 -2.69 -12.21
N VAL A 195 -2.80 -2.39 -13.14
CA VAL A 195 -4.19 -2.89 -13.12
C VAL A 195 -4.38 -4.05 -14.09
N GLY A 196 -4.94 -5.14 -13.57
CA GLY A 196 -5.34 -6.32 -14.34
C GLY A 196 -6.71 -6.85 -13.92
N GLY A 197 -6.94 -8.15 -14.14
CA GLY A 197 -8.13 -8.85 -13.70
C GLY A 197 -9.21 -9.05 -14.77
N THR A 198 -10.46 -9.01 -14.34
CA THR A 198 -11.65 -9.31 -15.18
C THR A 198 -12.64 -8.15 -15.15
N SER A 199 -13.56 -8.10 -16.11
CA SER A 199 -14.56 -7.03 -16.20
C SER A 199 -15.50 -6.89 -14.99
N SER A 200 -15.53 -7.87 -14.08
CA SER A 200 -16.30 -7.80 -12.83
C SER A 200 -15.44 -7.56 -11.58
N VAL A 201 -14.17 -7.94 -11.64
CA VAL A 201 -13.21 -7.79 -10.55
C VAL A 201 -11.89 -7.36 -11.18
N LEU A 202 -11.61 -6.06 -11.12
CA LEU A 202 -10.30 -5.52 -11.47
C LEU A 202 -9.36 -5.74 -10.30
N GLU A 203 -8.09 -5.99 -10.59
CA GLU A 203 -7.05 -6.21 -9.58
C GLU A 203 -6.00 -5.09 -9.69
N LEU A 204 -5.80 -4.33 -8.62
CA LEU A 204 -4.72 -3.38 -8.47
C LEU A 204 -3.55 -4.09 -7.79
N HIS A 205 -2.54 -4.44 -8.58
CA HIS A 205 -1.31 -5.06 -8.09
C HIS A 205 -0.30 -3.97 -7.71
N ILE A 206 0.28 -4.07 -6.52
CA ILE A 206 1.32 -3.16 -6.03
C ILE A 206 2.51 -4.00 -5.58
N ASP A 207 3.69 -3.72 -6.12
CA ASP A 207 4.93 -4.37 -5.69
C ASP A 207 5.52 -3.64 -4.49
N MET A 208 5.35 -4.24 -3.30
CA MET A 208 5.85 -3.68 -2.04
C MET A 208 7.37 -3.52 -2.01
N SER A 209 8.12 -4.27 -2.83
CA SER A 209 9.59 -4.16 -2.88
C SER A 209 10.04 -2.82 -3.48
N ASP A 210 9.23 -2.26 -4.39
CA ASP A 210 9.56 -1.06 -5.17
C ASP A 210 8.73 0.17 -4.78
N PHE A 211 7.56 -0.06 -4.19
CA PHE A 211 6.71 0.98 -3.60
C PHE A 211 7.28 1.40 -2.22
N ALA A 212 8.42 2.11 -2.24
CA ALA A 212 9.09 2.58 -1.02
C ALA A 212 8.11 3.34 -0.09
N PRO A 213 8.22 3.18 1.24
CA PRO A 213 7.19 3.64 2.17
C PRO A 213 6.98 5.15 2.08
N SER A 214 5.72 5.56 1.91
CA SER A 214 5.32 6.96 2.06
C SER A 214 5.18 7.30 3.54
N THR A 215 5.49 8.54 3.89
CA THR A 215 5.29 9.07 5.26
C THR A 215 4.08 9.98 5.39
N GLY A 216 3.36 10.26 4.29
CA GLY A 216 2.27 11.23 4.20
C GLY A 216 1.09 10.81 3.28
N VAL A 217 0.03 11.64 3.32
CA VAL A 217 -1.20 11.52 2.50
C VAL A 217 -0.92 11.92 1.04
N ASP A 218 -0.04 12.89 0.85
CA ASP A 218 0.58 13.35 -0.40
C ASP A 218 1.41 12.30 -1.17
N GLY A 219 1.55 11.07 -0.65
CA GLY A 219 2.29 10.01 -1.32
C GLY A 219 3.82 10.14 -1.28
N THR A 220 4.40 11.12 -0.58
CA THR A 220 5.85 11.36 -0.54
C THR A 220 6.59 10.17 0.08
N ASN A 221 7.56 9.59 -0.65
CA ASN A 221 8.38 8.48 -0.18
C ASN A 221 9.77 8.89 0.37
N ASN A 222 10.41 8.00 1.13
CA ASN A 222 11.73 8.23 1.74
C ASN A 222 12.89 8.44 0.73
N LEU A 223 12.65 8.24 -0.57
CA LEU A 223 13.60 8.54 -1.64
C LEU A 223 13.42 9.96 -2.21
N GLY A 224 12.44 10.72 -1.69
CA GLY A 224 12.25 12.15 -1.91
C GLY A 224 11.92 12.57 -3.34
N LYS A 225 11.55 11.63 -4.22
CA LYS A 225 11.37 11.89 -5.66
C LYS A 225 10.27 11.07 -6.35
N LEU A 226 9.54 10.25 -5.59
CA LEU A 226 8.48 9.39 -6.11
C LEU A 226 7.26 9.56 -5.20
N TYR A 227 6.15 9.88 -5.85
CA TYR A 227 4.87 10.21 -5.24
C TYR A 227 3.93 9.05 -5.52
N ASN A 228 3.75 8.20 -4.51
CA ASN A 228 3.06 6.92 -4.63
C ASN A 228 1.59 7.10 -5.03
N ASP A 229 0.97 8.17 -4.58
CA ASP A 229 -0.39 8.59 -4.91
C ASP A 229 -0.55 8.88 -6.42
N ARG A 230 0.42 9.54 -7.06
CA ARG A 230 0.46 9.76 -8.53
C ARG A 230 0.56 8.44 -9.30
N ILE A 231 1.33 7.46 -8.79
CA ILE A 231 1.38 6.12 -9.39
C ILE A 231 0.01 5.46 -9.29
N ILE A 232 -0.65 5.56 -8.13
CA ILE A 232 -2.03 5.08 -7.98
C ILE A 232 -2.97 5.81 -8.93
N ALA A 233 -2.83 7.12 -9.16
CA ALA A 233 -3.67 7.86 -10.10
C ALA A 233 -3.49 7.40 -11.57
N HIS A 234 -2.26 7.07 -11.96
CA HIS A 234 -1.96 6.43 -13.24
C HIS A 234 -2.72 5.10 -13.36
N GLU A 235 -2.54 4.21 -12.39
CA GLU A 235 -3.20 2.89 -12.40
C GLU A 235 -4.72 2.98 -12.35
N MET A 236 -5.25 3.88 -11.53
CA MET A 236 -6.69 4.12 -11.43
C MET A 236 -7.27 4.68 -12.73
N THR A 237 -6.47 5.35 -13.57
CA THR A 237 -6.91 5.76 -14.91
C THR A 237 -7.26 4.55 -15.76
N HIS A 238 -6.44 3.50 -15.73
CA HIS A 238 -6.71 2.23 -16.42
C HIS A 238 -7.94 1.54 -15.85
N ALA A 239 -8.05 1.43 -14.52
CA ALA A 239 -9.21 0.80 -13.88
C ALA A 239 -10.54 1.49 -14.24
N ILE A 240 -10.56 2.83 -14.20
CA ILE A 240 -11.75 3.62 -14.53
C ILE A 240 -12.04 3.59 -16.03
N MET A 241 -11.02 3.60 -16.89
CA MET A 241 -11.22 3.43 -18.34
C MET A 241 -11.80 2.07 -18.67
N ASP A 242 -11.27 0.98 -18.10
CA ASP A 242 -11.79 -0.38 -18.34
C ASP A 242 -13.25 -0.46 -17.91
N ASP A 243 -13.57 0.02 -16.71
CA ASP A 243 -14.93 -0.07 -16.19
C ASP A 243 -15.89 0.90 -16.93
N ALA A 244 -15.52 2.16 -17.12
CA ALA A 244 -16.39 3.18 -17.70
C ALA A 244 -16.61 3.00 -19.22
N LEU A 245 -15.55 2.66 -19.97
CA LEU A 245 -15.61 2.44 -21.42
C LEU A 245 -15.99 0.99 -21.76
N GLY A 246 -15.62 0.04 -20.89
CA GLY A 246 -15.66 -1.39 -21.13
C GLY A 246 -14.33 -1.92 -21.67
N ALA A 247 -13.83 -3.01 -21.09
CA ALA A 247 -12.59 -3.69 -21.48
C ALA A 247 -12.38 -3.84 -23.00
N SER A 248 -13.43 -4.21 -23.75
CA SER A 248 -13.32 -4.36 -25.21
C SER A 248 -13.03 -3.04 -25.94
N LYS A 249 -13.52 -1.91 -25.43
CA LYS A 249 -13.21 -0.59 -26.01
C LYS A 249 -11.81 -0.16 -25.63
N MET A 250 -11.44 -0.27 -24.35
CA MET A 250 -10.11 0.11 -23.88
C MET A 250 -9.01 -0.67 -24.61
N ASN A 251 -9.13 -2.00 -24.69
CA ASN A 251 -8.15 -2.86 -25.36
C ASN A 251 -8.11 -2.67 -26.88
N ALA A 252 -9.14 -2.07 -27.48
CA ALA A 252 -9.19 -1.75 -28.90
C ALA A 252 -8.60 -0.37 -29.21
N MET A 253 -8.37 0.49 -28.20
CA MET A 253 -7.70 1.77 -28.38
C MET A 253 -6.19 1.58 -28.54
N PRO A 254 -5.51 2.52 -29.22
CA PRO A 254 -4.05 2.49 -29.29
C PRO A 254 -3.42 2.59 -27.89
N THR A 255 -2.44 1.73 -27.58
CA THR A 255 -1.76 1.70 -26.28
C THR A 255 -1.14 3.05 -25.91
N TRP A 256 -0.59 3.80 -26.89
CA TRP A 256 -0.06 5.14 -26.65
C TRP A 256 -1.10 6.11 -26.09
N PHE A 257 -2.38 5.93 -26.42
CA PHE A 257 -3.47 6.78 -25.92
C PHE A 257 -3.87 6.35 -24.51
N VAL A 258 -3.94 5.03 -24.26
CA VAL A 258 -4.29 4.47 -22.95
C VAL A 258 -3.22 4.84 -21.92
N GLU A 259 -1.96 4.47 -22.17
CA GLU A 259 -0.83 4.81 -21.28
C GLU A 259 -0.54 6.31 -21.23
N GLY A 260 -0.58 6.99 -22.39
CA GLY A 260 -0.36 8.43 -22.43
C GLY A 260 -1.40 9.24 -21.66
N SER A 261 -2.66 8.76 -21.59
CA SER A 261 -3.70 9.39 -20.79
C SER A 261 -3.50 9.15 -19.29
N ALA A 262 -2.98 7.99 -18.90
CA ALA A 262 -2.63 7.69 -17.51
C ALA A 262 -1.44 8.54 -17.03
N GLU A 263 -0.36 8.60 -17.82
CA GLU A 263 0.79 9.46 -17.55
C GLU A 263 0.38 10.95 -17.51
N PHE A 264 -0.58 11.37 -18.35
CA PHE A 264 -1.05 12.76 -18.37
C PHE A 264 -1.91 13.14 -17.16
N ILE A 265 -2.64 12.18 -16.56
CA ILE A 265 -3.37 12.43 -15.30
C ILE A 265 -2.39 12.72 -14.17
N ALA A 266 -1.35 11.89 -14.04
CA ALA A 266 -0.34 11.99 -13.00
C ALA A 266 0.68 13.12 -13.25
N GLY A 267 0.87 13.52 -14.51
CA GLY A 267 2.01 14.34 -14.93
C GLY A 267 3.25 13.47 -15.06
N ALA A 268 4.02 13.66 -16.12
CA ALA A 268 5.20 12.84 -16.42
C ALA A 268 6.35 13.66 -17.00
N ASP A 269 6.39 14.96 -16.68
CA ASP A 269 7.44 15.85 -17.16
C ASP A 269 8.82 15.40 -16.66
N GLU A 270 8.92 14.83 -15.46
CA GLU A 270 10.16 14.25 -14.94
C GLU A 270 10.68 13.11 -15.84
N ARG A 271 9.77 12.26 -16.34
CA ARG A 271 10.10 11.14 -17.24
C ARG A 271 10.64 11.66 -18.56
N VAL A 272 9.95 12.63 -19.16
CA VAL A 272 10.37 13.26 -20.41
C VAL A 272 11.72 13.95 -20.22
N LYS A 273 11.84 14.80 -19.20
CA LYS A 273 13.07 15.52 -18.83
C LYS A 273 14.26 14.56 -18.69
N ASN A 274 14.12 13.49 -17.91
CA ASN A 274 15.19 12.50 -17.73
C ASN A 274 15.61 11.87 -19.06
N LEU A 275 14.65 11.60 -19.95
CA LEU A 275 14.91 11.01 -21.25
C LEU A 275 15.64 11.97 -22.20
N ILE A 276 15.25 13.24 -22.25
CA ILE A 276 15.77 14.21 -23.23
C ILE A 276 16.84 15.16 -22.67
N SER A 277 17.21 15.08 -21.40
CA SER A 277 18.19 15.97 -20.76
C SER A 277 19.62 15.82 -21.30
N ASN A 278 20.34 16.95 -21.40
CA ASN A 278 21.80 17.04 -21.50
C ASN A 278 22.47 17.53 -20.21
N GLY A 279 21.71 17.67 -19.12
CA GLY A 279 22.15 18.14 -17.80
C GLY A 279 21.74 19.58 -17.48
N THR A 280 21.58 20.46 -18.47
CA THR A 280 21.16 21.86 -18.26
C THR A 280 19.99 22.29 -19.14
N GLY A 281 19.52 21.41 -20.03
CA GLY A 281 18.42 21.62 -20.95
C GLY A 281 18.12 20.38 -21.79
N ALA A 282 17.36 20.55 -22.85
CA ALA A 282 17.05 19.49 -23.80
C ALA A 282 18.21 19.21 -24.78
N ASP A 283 18.54 17.95 -24.97
CA ASP A 283 19.38 17.46 -26.07
C ASP A 283 18.56 17.36 -27.36
N ALA A 284 18.97 18.09 -28.41
CA ALA A 284 18.21 18.13 -29.66
C ALA A 284 18.11 16.76 -30.36
N GLY A 285 19.13 15.91 -30.23
CA GLY A 285 19.12 14.56 -30.77
C GLY A 285 18.12 13.67 -30.04
N LYS A 286 18.13 13.69 -28.70
CA LYS A 286 17.18 12.92 -27.89
C LYS A 286 15.73 13.41 -28.05
N VAL A 287 15.52 14.72 -28.22
CA VAL A 287 14.20 15.29 -28.57
C VAL A 287 13.75 14.73 -29.93
N THR A 288 14.63 14.72 -30.92
CA THR A 288 14.32 14.15 -32.24
C THR A 288 13.97 12.65 -32.14
N ASP A 289 14.70 11.88 -31.33
CA ASP A 289 14.40 10.46 -31.09
C ASP A 289 13.03 10.25 -30.44
N LEU A 290 12.67 11.08 -29.45
CA LEU A 290 11.35 11.05 -28.81
C LEU A 290 10.23 11.38 -29.81
N ILE A 291 10.41 12.41 -30.64
CA ILE A 291 9.45 12.78 -31.70
C ILE A 291 9.29 11.65 -32.70
N ASN A 292 10.40 11.04 -33.15
CA ASN A 292 10.37 9.91 -34.07
C ASN A 292 9.62 8.72 -33.47
N ARG A 293 9.81 8.45 -32.16
CA ARG A 293 9.07 7.39 -31.48
C ARG A 293 7.58 7.69 -31.40
N ALA A 294 7.20 8.90 -31.01
CA ALA A 294 5.81 9.33 -30.98
C ALA A 294 5.14 9.24 -32.37
N SER A 295 5.83 9.68 -33.43
CA SER A 295 5.36 9.55 -34.81
C SER A 295 5.18 8.09 -35.23
N ALA A 296 6.08 7.20 -34.80
CA ALA A 296 5.99 5.77 -35.05
C ALA A 296 4.78 5.13 -34.34
N LEU A 297 4.52 5.49 -33.09
CA LEU A 297 3.34 5.03 -32.34
C LEU A 297 2.03 5.49 -32.99
N LEU A 298 1.96 6.73 -33.46
CA LEU A 298 0.81 7.26 -34.21
C LEU A 298 0.61 6.55 -35.56
N ASN A 299 1.67 5.97 -36.12
CA ASN A 299 1.62 5.09 -37.31
C ASN A 299 1.24 3.64 -37.00
N GLY A 300 0.98 3.29 -35.74
CA GLY A 300 0.60 1.93 -35.33
C GLY A 300 1.78 0.97 -35.14
N VAL A 301 3.00 1.48 -34.92
CA VAL A 301 4.11 0.62 -34.46
C VAL A 301 3.78 0.09 -33.07
N ALA A 302 4.15 -1.17 -32.82
CA ALA A 302 3.90 -1.85 -31.56
C ALA A 302 4.51 -1.13 -30.34
N TRP A 303 3.81 -1.25 -29.21
CA TRP A 303 4.27 -0.83 -27.89
C TRP A 303 5.29 -1.84 -27.36
N SER A 304 6.44 -1.34 -26.93
CA SER A 304 7.56 -2.06 -26.34
C SER A 304 7.57 -2.01 -24.81
N GLY A 305 6.86 -1.05 -24.20
CA GLY A 305 6.76 -0.89 -22.74
C GLY A 305 8.01 -0.30 -22.07
N ASP A 306 8.86 0.40 -22.81
CA ASP A 306 10.02 1.09 -22.27
C ASP A 306 9.72 2.56 -21.91
N ASP A 307 10.65 3.23 -21.23
CA ASP A 307 10.48 4.65 -20.85
C ASP A 307 10.22 5.58 -22.04
N LYS A 308 10.72 5.24 -23.24
CA LYS A 308 10.51 6.04 -24.45
C LYS A 308 9.07 5.96 -24.91
N ASP A 309 8.43 4.81 -24.77
CA ASP A 309 7.03 4.60 -25.09
C ASP A 309 6.11 5.40 -24.19
N TYR A 310 6.31 5.32 -22.87
CA TYR A 310 5.56 6.10 -21.89
C TYR A 310 5.73 7.60 -22.13
N ALA A 311 6.98 8.08 -22.31
CA ALA A 311 7.25 9.48 -22.62
C ALA A 311 6.62 9.93 -23.95
N ALA A 312 6.68 9.09 -24.98
CA ALA A 312 6.08 9.39 -26.28
C ALA A 312 4.55 9.46 -26.22
N GLY A 313 3.91 8.47 -25.58
CA GLY A 313 2.46 8.45 -25.36
C GLY A 313 1.98 9.67 -24.60
N TYR A 314 2.66 10.01 -23.49
CA TYR A 314 2.40 11.21 -22.71
C TYR A 314 2.46 12.49 -23.55
N ILE A 315 3.54 12.67 -24.32
CA ILE A 315 3.71 13.87 -25.17
C ILE A 315 2.65 13.94 -26.28
N ILE A 316 2.25 12.81 -26.87
CA ILE A 316 1.16 12.77 -27.86
C ILE A 316 -0.15 13.24 -27.22
N VAL A 317 -0.51 12.71 -26.05
CA VAL A 317 -1.77 13.06 -25.37
C VAL A 317 -1.76 14.50 -24.87
N LYS A 318 -0.63 14.96 -24.30
CA LYS A 318 -0.43 16.36 -23.88
C LYS A 318 -0.57 17.31 -25.07
N TYR A 319 0.08 16.99 -26.20
CA TYR A 319 -0.06 17.76 -27.44
C TYR A 319 -1.50 17.78 -27.93
N MET A 320 -2.15 16.62 -28.02
CA MET A 320 -3.54 16.51 -28.45
C MET A 320 -4.46 17.36 -27.57
N SER A 321 -4.31 17.27 -26.24
CA SER A 321 -5.06 18.09 -25.28
C SER A 321 -4.80 19.59 -25.45
N SER A 322 -3.57 20.01 -25.81
CA SER A 322 -3.27 21.43 -26.10
C SER A 322 -3.97 21.96 -27.36
N LYS A 323 -4.35 21.06 -28.27
CA LYS A 323 -5.09 21.38 -29.51
C LYS A 323 -6.60 21.16 -29.35
N LEU A 324 -7.04 20.74 -28.18
CA LEU A 324 -8.43 20.77 -27.78
C LEU A 324 -8.78 22.16 -27.21
N ASN A 325 -10.07 22.49 -27.11
CA ASN A 325 -10.52 23.81 -26.62
C ASN A 325 -11.46 23.64 -25.42
N ALA A 326 -11.87 24.75 -24.78
CA ALA A 326 -12.73 24.70 -23.59
C ALA A 326 -14.09 23.99 -23.82
N ALA A 327 -14.63 24.02 -25.04
CA ALA A 327 -15.86 23.30 -25.40
C ALA A 327 -15.60 21.85 -25.88
N ASN A 328 -14.37 21.54 -26.25
CA ASN A 328 -13.93 20.27 -26.84
C ASN A 328 -12.68 19.77 -26.13
N ASN A 329 -12.78 19.54 -24.82
CA ASN A 329 -11.68 19.13 -23.96
C ASN A 329 -11.54 17.59 -23.90
N MET A 330 -10.58 17.11 -23.12
CA MET A 330 -10.38 15.67 -22.93
C MET A 330 -11.61 14.97 -22.34
N ALA A 331 -12.35 15.62 -21.43
CA ALA A 331 -13.59 15.07 -20.89
C ALA A 331 -14.67 14.85 -21.98
N GLY A 332 -14.82 15.81 -22.90
CA GLY A 332 -15.69 15.66 -24.07
C GLY A 332 -15.26 14.51 -24.97
N LEU A 333 -13.96 14.45 -25.29
CA LEU A 333 -13.38 13.38 -26.11
C LEU A 333 -13.60 11.99 -25.50
N MET A 334 -13.35 11.83 -24.20
CA MET A 334 -13.55 10.57 -23.49
C MET A 334 -15.03 10.18 -23.40
N SER A 335 -15.93 11.16 -23.22
CA SER A 335 -17.38 10.93 -23.26
C SER A 335 -17.85 10.44 -24.63
N GLU A 336 -17.31 10.99 -25.72
CA GLU A 336 -17.63 10.55 -27.08
C GLU A 336 -17.12 9.12 -27.35
N ILE A 337 -15.92 8.78 -26.89
CA ILE A 337 -15.40 7.39 -26.94
C ILE A 337 -16.33 6.44 -26.18
N LYS A 338 -16.73 6.82 -24.96
CA LYS A 338 -17.66 6.05 -24.12
C LYS A 338 -18.97 5.78 -24.84
N ASN A 339 -19.54 6.81 -25.44
CA ASN A 339 -20.86 6.76 -26.11
C ASN A 339 -20.81 6.24 -27.55
N TYR A 340 -19.62 5.97 -28.09
CA TYR A 340 -19.47 5.45 -29.45
C TYR A 340 -20.30 4.17 -29.66
N ALA A 341 -21.29 4.28 -30.55
CA ALA A 341 -22.24 3.22 -30.88
C ALA A 341 -21.85 2.40 -32.12
N GLY A 342 -20.73 2.74 -32.76
CA GLY A 342 -20.25 2.01 -33.95
C GLY A 342 -19.75 0.60 -33.60
N ALA A 343 -19.92 -0.32 -34.54
CA ALA A 343 -19.56 -1.73 -34.36
C ALA A 343 -18.04 -1.97 -34.24
N ASP A 344 -17.23 -1.03 -34.73
CA ASP A 344 -15.76 -1.11 -34.69
C ASP A 344 -15.23 -0.18 -33.60
N VAL A 345 -15.19 -0.69 -32.38
CA VAL A 345 -14.75 0.06 -31.20
C VAL A 345 -13.30 0.55 -31.31
N ALA A 346 -12.46 -0.06 -32.16
CA ALA A 346 -11.10 0.41 -32.44
C ALA A 346 -11.08 1.76 -33.17
N LYS A 347 -12.22 2.18 -33.76
CA LYS A 347 -12.40 3.49 -34.39
C LYS A 347 -13.01 4.54 -33.47
N ALA A 348 -13.34 4.21 -32.22
CA ALA A 348 -14.01 5.14 -31.30
C ALA A 348 -13.20 6.44 -31.10
N LEU A 349 -11.87 6.34 -30.94
CA LEU A 349 -11.01 7.52 -30.82
C LEU A 349 -11.01 8.39 -32.10
N ASN A 350 -10.94 7.77 -33.28
CA ASN A 350 -11.04 8.52 -34.55
C ASN A 350 -12.40 9.23 -34.68
N ALA A 351 -13.49 8.59 -34.27
CA ALA A 351 -14.81 9.21 -34.29
C ALA A 351 -14.90 10.39 -33.32
N ALA A 352 -14.35 10.24 -32.10
CA ALA A 352 -14.31 11.31 -31.11
C ALA A 352 -13.47 12.50 -31.58
N LEU A 353 -12.32 12.25 -32.21
CA LEU A 353 -11.49 13.28 -32.83
C LEU A 353 -12.23 14.02 -33.95
N GLY A 354 -13.04 13.32 -34.75
CA GLY A 354 -13.86 13.92 -35.79
C GLY A 354 -14.91 14.93 -35.30
N ILE A 355 -15.21 14.94 -34.00
CA ILE A 355 -16.15 15.86 -33.35
C ILE A 355 -15.39 16.93 -32.54
N HIS A 356 -14.49 16.49 -31.66
CA HIS A 356 -13.82 17.38 -30.71
C HIS A 356 -12.53 18.01 -31.25
N GLY A 357 -11.86 17.36 -32.20
CA GLY A 357 -10.62 17.85 -32.79
C GLY A 357 -10.80 18.83 -33.96
N THR A 358 -12.03 19.06 -34.41
CA THR A 358 -12.33 19.85 -35.62
C THR A 358 -11.82 21.28 -35.55
N THR A 359 -11.86 21.92 -34.38
CA THR A 359 -11.42 23.32 -34.23
C THR A 359 -9.95 23.52 -34.60
N ASN A 360 -9.12 22.49 -34.41
CA ASN A 360 -7.70 22.50 -34.79
C ASN A 360 -7.38 21.51 -35.92
N ASN A 361 -8.41 21.11 -36.70
CA ASN A 361 -8.28 20.18 -37.82
C ASN A 361 -7.64 18.83 -37.44
N ILE A 362 -7.86 18.32 -36.23
CA ILE A 362 -7.40 17.01 -35.77
C ILE A 362 -8.59 16.05 -35.80
N ASN A 363 -9.12 15.76 -36.99
CA ASN A 363 -10.36 14.99 -37.13
C ASN A 363 -10.11 13.46 -37.07
N SER A 364 -8.85 13.04 -37.03
CA SER A 364 -8.42 11.66 -37.03
C SER A 364 -7.02 11.53 -36.43
N ILE A 365 -6.62 10.30 -36.12
CA ILE A 365 -5.24 9.98 -35.69
C ILE A 365 -4.22 10.35 -36.79
N ALA A 366 -4.58 10.21 -38.07
CA ALA A 366 -3.73 10.62 -39.18
C ALA A 366 -3.52 12.14 -39.24
N ASP A 367 -4.58 12.91 -38.95
CA ASP A 367 -4.47 14.37 -38.85
C ASP A 367 -3.67 14.78 -37.60
N LEU A 368 -3.88 14.09 -36.47
CA LEU A 368 -3.10 14.29 -35.25
C LEU A 368 -1.62 14.09 -35.52
N LYS A 369 -1.26 13.00 -36.19
CA LYS A 369 0.11 12.71 -36.59
C LYS A 369 0.70 13.81 -37.46
N THR A 370 -0.03 14.20 -38.50
CA THR A 370 0.45 15.22 -39.45
C THR A 370 0.75 16.52 -38.73
N LYS A 371 -0.10 16.93 -37.78
CA LYS A 371 0.12 18.13 -36.97
C LYS A 371 1.22 17.95 -35.94
N PHE A 372 1.24 16.81 -35.27
CA PHE A 372 2.28 16.48 -34.30
C PHE A 372 3.65 16.54 -34.97
N ASP A 373 3.88 15.87 -36.10
CA ASP A 373 5.16 15.89 -36.80
C ASP A 373 5.60 17.31 -37.20
N ALA A 374 4.65 18.19 -37.54
CA ALA A 374 4.92 19.57 -37.89
C ALA A 374 5.27 20.45 -36.68
N ASP A 375 4.58 20.24 -35.56
CA ASP A 375 4.64 21.14 -34.40
C ASP A 375 5.54 20.61 -33.26
N ALA A 376 5.81 19.30 -33.19
CA ALA A 376 6.30 18.63 -31.98
C ALA A 376 7.60 19.22 -31.44
N ASN A 377 8.54 19.60 -32.32
CA ASN A 377 9.79 20.22 -31.89
C ASN A 377 9.54 21.57 -31.19
N GLY A 378 8.64 22.39 -31.73
CA GLY A 378 8.25 23.66 -31.12
C GLY A 378 7.42 23.48 -29.85
N PHE A 379 6.53 22.48 -29.84
CA PHE A 379 5.72 22.13 -28.68
C PHE A 379 6.59 21.69 -27.50
N ILE A 380 7.45 20.68 -27.69
CA ILE A 380 8.35 20.18 -26.65
C ILE A 380 9.32 21.28 -26.19
N GLY A 381 9.83 22.11 -27.11
CA GLY A 381 10.70 23.23 -26.77
C GLY A 381 10.01 24.37 -26.00
N GLY A 382 8.68 24.40 -25.99
CA GLY A 382 7.87 25.35 -25.24
C GLY A 382 7.43 24.87 -23.85
N LEU A 383 7.61 23.58 -23.53
CA LEU A 383 7.29 23.02 -22.22
C LEU A 383 8.33 23.44 -21.17
N ASN A 384 7.88 23.71 -19.94
CA ASN A 384 8.76 24.09 -18.86
C ASN A 384 9.12 22.92 -17.95
N PHE A 385 10.21 22.22 -18.26
CA PHE A 385 10.72 21.10 -17.46
C PHE A 385 11.56 21.51 -16.22
N ASP A 386 11.62 22.80 -15.87
CA ASP A 386 12.40 23.29 -14.72
C ASP A 386 13.80 22.65 -14.61
N TRP A 387 14.58 22.72 -15.69
CA TRP A 387 15.79 21.91 -15.92
C TRP A 387 16.84 21.92 -14.80
N LEU A 388 16.92 23.00 -14.05
CA LEU A 388 17.91 23.22 -12.99
C LEU A 388 17.31 23.16 -11.58
N ALA A 389 15.99 23.01 -11.47
CA ALA A 389 15.31 22.91 -10.19
C ALA A 389 15.43 21.49 -9.63
N ILE A 390 15.58 21.39 -8.32
CA ILE A 390 15.59 20.13 -7.58
C ILE A 390 14.16 19.62 -7.39
N ASP A 391 13.21 20.54 -7.21
CA ASP A 391 11.77 20.29 -7.11
C ASP A 391 11.08 20.97 -8.29
N GLU A 392 10.27 20.24 -9.06
CA GLU A 392 9.54 20.80 -10.21
C GLU A 392 8.36 21.65 -9.73
N ALA A 393 8.24 22.87 -10.25
CA ALA A 393 7.14 23.77 -9.93
C ALA A 393 5.85 23.39 -10.68
N ASP A 394 5.99 22.66 -11.79
CA ASP A 394 4.90 22.01 -12.52
C ASP A 394 5.39 20.66 -13.06
N VAL A 395 4.63 19.60 -12.81
CA VAL A 395 4.94 18.23 -13.31
C VAL A 395 4.21 17.91 -14.61
N GLY A 396 3.51 18.90 -15.18
CA GLY A 396 2.86 18.80 -16.49
C GLY A 396 1.56 18.00 -16.50
N ALA A 397 1.02 17.68 -15.34
CA ALA A 397 -0.24 16.95 -15.22
C ALA A 397 -1.41 17.75 -15.83
N ILE A 398 -2.45 17.05 -16.31
CA ILE A 398 -3.63 17.69 -16.89
C ILE A 398 -4.26 18.70 -15.93
N GLY A 399 -4.63 19.88 -16.46
CA GLY A 399 -5.06 21.02 -15.66
C GLY A 399 -3.90 21.88 -15.11
N GLY A 400 -2.65 21.52 -15.44
CA GLY A 400 -1.44 22.24 -15.05
C GLY A 400 -1.15 23.45 -15.94
N SER A 401 -0.05 24.14 -15.69
CA SER A 401 0.25 25.41 -16.39
C SER A 401 0.52 25.21 -17.88
N ASP A 402 1.13 24.08 -18.26
CA ASP A 402 1.41 23.71 -19.65
C ASP A 402 0.15 23.51 -20.52
N VAL A 403 -1.01 23.35 -19.90
CA VAL A 403 -2.31 23.23 -20.59
C VAL A 403 -3.31 24.30 -20.18
N GLY A 404 -2.82 25.43 -19.65
CA GLY A 404 -3.60 26.64 -19.39
C GLY A 404 -4.20 26.76 -17.99
N GLY A 405 -3.81 25.89 -17.06
CA GLY A 405 -4.17 25.99 -15.64
C GLY A 405 -3.09 26.66 -14.78
N ALA A 406 -3.15 26.42 -13.47
CA ALA A 406 -2.09 26.85 -12.55
C ALA A 406 -0.98 25.79 -12.49
N PRO A 407 0.29 26.17 -12.21
CA PRO A 407 1.36 25.19 -11.99
C PRO A 407 0.97 24.19 -10.90
N MET A 408 1.20 22.90 -11.13
CA MET A 408 0.94 21.85 -10.14
C MET A 408 2.22 21.11 -9.83
N LYS A 409 2.68 21.22 -8.59
CA LYS A 409 3.76 20.38 -8.10
C LYS A 409 3.31 18.94 -7.97
N ALA A 410 4.27 18.03 -7.85
CA ALA A 410 4.00 16.61 -7.63
C ALA A 410 3.05 16.33 -6.45
N GLU A 411 3.26 17.01 -5.32
CA GLU A 411 2.43 16.92 -4.10
C GLU A 411 1.01 17.49 -4.26
N ASP A 412 0.78 18.33 -5.28
CA ASP A 412 -0.49 19.02 -5.50
C ASP A 412 -1.34 18.37 -6.62
N VAL A 413 -0.80 17.37 -7.34
CA VAL A 413 -1.49 16.71 -8.46
C VAL A 413 -2.79 16.08 -7.98
N LEU A 414 -2.75 15.40 -6.84
CA LEU A 414 -3.93 14.89 -6.16
C LEU A 414 -4.30 15.85 -5.04
N ASN A 415 -5.50 16.41 -5.12
CA ASN A 415 -5.98 17.36 -4.13
C ASN A 415 -6.43 16.62 -2.86
N GLU A 416 -5.66 16.76 -1.78
CA GLU A 416 -5.97 16.12 -0.48
C GLU A 416 -7.38 16.45 0.06
N ALA A 417 -7.95 17.60 -0.31
CA ALA A 417 -9.31 17.95 0.10
C ALA A 417 -10.39 17.06 -0.53
N ASP A 418 -10.06 16.33 -1.60
CA ASP A 418 -10.96 15.38 -2.24
C ASP A 418 -10.99 14.02 -1.53
N ALA A 419 -10.10 13.77 -0.57
CA ALA A 419 -10.09 12.59 0.32
C ALA A 419 -11.06 12.77 1.51
N ALA A 420 -12.37 12.86 1.21
CA ALA A 420 -13.41 13.20 2.18
C ALA A 420 -14.04 11.97 2.86
N ASP A 421 -14.04 10.80 2.22
CA ASP A 421 -14.74 9.60 2.71
C ASP A 421 -13.77 8.61 3.37
N LYS A 422 -13.43 8.90 4.63
CA LYS A 422 -12.53 8.06 5.46
C LYS A 422 -13.25 6.89 6.14
N THR A 423 -14.41 6.48 5.63
CA THR A 423 -15.22 5.45 6.29
C THR A 423 -14.58 4.06 6.15
N ASP A 424 -14.00 3.58 7.26
CA ASP A 424 -13.63 2.21 7.65
C ASP A 424 -13.42 1.17 6.51
N GLY A 425 -12.66 1.54 5.47
CA GLY A 425 -12.27 0.65 4.38
C GLY A 425 -13.08 0.73 3.08
N GLN A 426 -13.77 1.83 2.77
CA GLN A 426 -14.39 1.98 1.44
C GLN A 426 -14.24 3.41 0.89
N PRO A 427 -13.03 3.81 0.46
CA PRO A 427 -12.75 5.18 0.02
C PRO A 427 -13.36 5.53 -1.34
N MET A 428 -13.67 4.54 -2.18
CA MET A 428 -14.22 4.77 -3.52
C MET A 428 -15.74 4.69 -3.53
N GLN A 429 -16.37 5.53 -4.36
CA GLN A 429 -17.84 5.54 -4.47
C GLN A 429 -18.38 4.64 -5.58
N LYS A 430 -17.57 4.33 -6.61
CA LYS A 430 -18.03 3.56 -7.79
C LYS A 430 -17.42 2.17 -7.92
N PHE A 431 -16.47 1.83 -7.07
CA PHE A 431 -15.87 0.50 -7.02
C PHE A 431 -16.07 -0.08 -5.64
N ASN A 432 -16.48 -1.34 -5.53
CA ASN A 432 -16.43 -2.04 -4.25
C ASN A 432 -14.98 -2.50 -4.00
N VAL A 433 -14.29 -1.91 -3.03
CA VAL A 433 -12.86 -2.20 -2.79
C VAL A 433 -12.73 -3.47 -1.95
N ILE A 434 -11.99 -4.45 -2.47
CA ILE A 434 -11.67 -5.70 -1.78
C ILE A 434 -10.24 -5.59 -1.27
N TRP A 435 -10.08 -5.47 0.04
CA TRP A 435 -8.76 -5.38 0.68
C TRP A 435 -8.09 -6.74 0.85
N PRO A 436 -6.75 -6.78 0.91
CA PRO A 436 -6.03 -7.95 1.40
C PRO A 436 -6.49 -8.32 2.82
N ALA A 437 -6.51 -9.61 3.13
CA ALA A 437 -6.99 -10.10 4.43
C ALA A 437 -6.07 -9.62 5.58
N GLU A 438 -6.64 -9.09 6.68
CA GLU A 438 -5.88 -8.44 7.78
C GLU A 438 -4.89 -9.36 8.50
N ASP A 439 -5.12 -10.68 8.46
CA ASP A 439 -4.26 -11.75 8.95
C ASP A 439 -2.93 -11.89 8.18
N SER A 440 -2.81 -11.27 7.01
CA SER A 440 -1.54 -11.14 6.28
C SER A 440 -0.66 -9.98 6.77
N PHE A 441 -1.18 -9.10 7.63
CA PHE A 441 -0.52 -7.84 8.02
C PHE A 441 -0.59 -7.48 9.51
N SER A 442 -0.77 -8.45 10.41
CA SER A 442 -0.64 -8.16 11.85
C SER A 442 0.84 -7.98 12.25
N PRO A 443 1.28 -6.79 12.71
CA PRO A 443 2.58 -6.70 13.33
C PRO A 443 2.44 -7.40 14.68
N SER A 444 3.08 -8.54 14.85
CA SER A 444 3.33 -9.00 16.20
C SER A 444 4.36 -8.06 16.84
N GLN A 445 3.93 -6.87 17.26
CA GLN A 445 4.47 -6.36 18.52
C GLN A 445 4.05 -7.41 19.55
N LEU A 446 4.98 -8.33 19.83
CA LEU A 446 4.86 -9.22 20.96
C LEU A 446 5.03 -8.35 22.22
N ILE A 447 3.96 -7.66 22.62
CA ILE A 447 3.89 -6.97 23.90
C ILE A 447 3.78 -8.06 24.96
N MET A 448 4.93 -8.58 25.37
CA MET A 448 5.01 -9.38 26.58
C MET A 448 4.78 -8.45 27.77
N SER A 449 3.56 -8.48 28.29
CA SER A 449 3.27 -7.84 29.57
C SER A 449 3.80 -8.72 30.69
N ILE A 450 5.06 -8.49 31.06
CA ILE A 450 5.76 -9.18 32.15
C ILE A 450 5.61 -8.34 33.43
N GLY A 451 4.38 -8.06 33.85
CA GLY A 451 4.15 -7.26 35.06
C GLY A 451 2.69 -7.04 35.43
N ALA A 452 2.40 -6.99 36.73
CA ALA A 452 1.07 -6.75 37.28
C ALA A 452 0.65 -5.26 37.32
N ASN A 453 1.33 -4.38 36.59
CA ASN A 453 1.18 -2.92 36.74
C ASN A 453 1.10 -2.21 35.39
N PHE A 454 0.03 -2.42 34.63
CA PHE A 454 -0.53 -1.38 33.75
C PHE A 454 -2.04 -1.62 33.66
N GLY A 455 -2.77 -0.86 34.46
CA GLY A 455 -4.19 -0.59 34.30
C GLY A 455 -4.36 0.90 34.09
#